data_AF-A0A2J6JD15-F1
#
_entry.id   AF-A0A2J6JD15-F1
#
_cell.length_a   1.000
_cell.length_b   1.000
_cell.length_c   1.000
_cell.angle_alpha   90.00
_cell.angle_beta   90.00
_cell.angle_gamma   90.00
#
_symmetry.space_group_name_H-M   'P 1'
#
loop_
_entity.id
_entity.type
_entity.pdbx_description
1 polymer ?
#
loop_
_entity_poly.entity_id
_entity_poly.type
_entity_poly.pdbx_seq_one_letter_code
_entity_poly.pdbx_strand_id
1 'polypeptide(L)'
;ISAYDHWIAFALLAFVGGKMIREACQNEDDEEKSSDPTRGMTLVLLSVATSIDALAVGLTLAMLQLAIWWPALIIGLVAGGLTIVGMLLGKRIGDRWGKPVEIAGGLILIAIGLKILIEHTRPF
;
A
#
# COMPACT_ATOMS: atom_id res chain seq x y z
N ILE A 1 0.72 -5.02 25.93
CA ILE A 1 1.43 -4.45 24.77
C ILE A 1 0.68 -4.71 23.46
N SER A 2 0.05 -5.88 23.26
CA SER A 2 -0.74 -6.20 22.04
C SER A 2 -1.80 -5.15 21.65
N ALA A 3 -2.55 -4.58 22.61
CA ALA A 3 -3.59 -3.58 22.31
C ALA A 3 -3.09 -2.30 21.63
N TYR A 4 -1.81 -1.92 21.83
CA TYR A 4 -1.25 -0.67 21.33
C TYR A 4 -0.87 -0.78 19.84
N ASP A 5 -0.35 -1.94 19.42
CA ASP A 5 0.07 -2.19 18.04
C ASP A 5 -1.11 -2.15 17.05
N HIS A 6 -2.26 -2.69 17.47
CA HIS A 6 -3.49 -2.70 16.67
C HIS A 6 -4.13 -1.32 16.54
N TRP A 7 -4.08 -0.52 17.61
CA TRP A 7 -4.61 0.84 17.57
C TRP A 7 -3.75 1.75 16.68
N ILE A 8 -2.42 1.54 16.68
CA ILE A 8 -1.50 2.23 15.75
C ILE A 8 -1.77 1.79 14.30
N ALA A 9 -1.91 0.48 14.03
CA ALA A 9 -2.23 -0.02 12.69
C ALA A 9 -3.56 0.53 12.16
N PHE A 10 -4.60 0.55 13.00
CA PHE A 10 -5.89 1.15 12.67
C PHE A 10 -5.76 2.65 12.38
N ALA A 11 -5.08 3.40 13.25
CA ALA A 11 -4.90 4.84 13.08
C ALA A 11 -4.14 5.17 11.78
N LEU A 12 -3.08 4.41 11.46
CA LEU A 12 -2.33 4.56 10.21
C LEU A 12 -3.18 4.24 8.98
N LEU A 13 -3.91 3.11 8.98
CA LEU A 13 -4.77 2.71 7.86
C LEU A 13 -5.94 3.68 7.65
N ALA A 14 -6.56 4.15 8.73
CA ALA A 14 -7.63 5.14 8.68
C ALA A 14 -7.11 6.50 8.18
N PHE A 15 -5.92 6.91 8.62
CA PHE A 15 -5.30 8.16 8.18
C PHE A 15 -4.94 8.11 6.69
N VAL A 16 -4.30 7.04 6.22
CA VAL A 16 -3.93 6.86 4.80
C VAL A 16 -5.17 6.72 3.93
N GLY A 17 -6.13 5.87 4.31
CA GLY A 17 -7.38 5.71 3.56
C GLY A 17 -8.21 6.98 3.50
N GLY A 18 -8.28 7.74 4.61
CA GLY A 18 -8.93 9.05 4.66
C GLY A 18 -8.22 10.09 3.78
N LYS A 19 -6.89 10.09 3.75
CA LYS A 19 -6.09 10.94 2.86
C LYS A 19 -6.40 10.65 1.38
N MET A 20 -6.45 9.38 0.98
CA MET A 20 -6.79 8.97 -0.40
C MET A 20 -8.20 9.41 -0.80
N ILE A 21 -9.19 9.26 0.09
CA ILE A 21 -10.56 9.72 -0.19
C ILE A 21 -10.59 11.25 -0.32
N ARG A 22 -9.85 11.97 0.54
CA ARG A 22 -9.77 13.44 0.47
C ARG A 22 -9.10 13.91 -0.82
N GLU A 23 -8.01 13.27 -1.24
CA GLU A 23 -7.31 13.55 -2.49
C GLU A 23 -8.22 13.26 -3.71
N ALA A 24 -8.97 12.15 -3.69
CA ALA A 24 -9.92 11.84 -4.76
C ALA A 24 -11.10 12.84 -4.86
N CYS A 25 -11.59 13.34 -3.72
CA CYS A 25 -12.68 14.33 -3.67
C CYS A 25 -12.22 15.78 -3.92
N GLN A 26 -10.97 16.15 -3.60
CA GLN A 26 -10.43 17.50 -3.89
C GLN A 26 -9.98 17.68 -5.34
N ASN A 27 -9.82 16.59 -6.10
CA ASN A 27 -9.45 16.60 -7.53
C ASN A 27 -10.54 17.15 -8.49
N GLU A 28 -11.47 18.01 -8.04
CA GLU A 28 -12.36 18.77 -8.94
C GLU A 28 -11.85 20.19 -9.25
N ASP A 29 -10.95 20.77 -8.44
CA ASP A 29 -10.51 22.18 -8.61
C ASP A 29 -9.00 22.38 -8.88
N ASP A 30 -8.19 21.30 -8.89
CA ASP A 30 -6.71 21.40 -8.98
C ASP A 30 -6.12 20.53 -10.10
N GLU A 31 -6.51 20.74 -11.36
CA GLU A 31 -5.80 20.15 -12.52
C GLU A 31 -4.33 20.66 -12.67
N GLU A 32 -3.87 21.62 -11.85
CA GLU A 32 -2.54 22.25 -11.99
C GLU A 32 -1.52 21.94 -10.89
N LYS A 33 -1.79 21.04 -9.96
CA LYS A 33 -0.73 20.42 -9.15
C LYS A 33 -0.66 18.94 -9.42
N SER A 34 -0.31 18.65 -10.68
CA SER A 34 0.46 17.47 -11.02
C SER A 34 1.71 17.44 -10.14
N SER A 35 1.56 16.88 -8.93
CA SER A 35 2.63 16.18 -8.24
C SER A 35 2.89 14.94 -9.08
N ASP A 36 3.52 15.20 -10.22
CA ASP A 36 3.99 14.25 -11.19
C ASP A 36 4.63 13.12 -10.37
N PRO A 37 4.05 11.91 -10.33
CA PRO A 37 4.63 10.81 -9.56
C PRO A 37 6.07 10.53 -10.00
N THR A 38 6.44 11.01 -11.19
CA THR A 38 7.78 11.04 -11.79
C THR A 38 8.74 12.07 -11.19
N ARG A 39 8.29 13.03 -10.35
CA ARG A 39 9.17 13.92 -9.59
C ARG A 39 9.86 13.12 -8.49
N GLY A 40 11.11 12.78 -8.78
CA GLY A 40 11.88 11.69 -8.17
C GLY A 40 11.90 11.59 -6.65
N MET A 41 11.56 12.63 -5.89
CA MET A 41 11.53 12.54 -4.42
C MET A 41 10.41 11.62 -3.89
N THR A 42 9.22 11.65 -4.50
CA THR A 42 8.10 10.77 -4.08
C THR A 42 8.39 9.31 -4.46
N LEU A 43 8.95 9.07 -5.65
CA LEU A 43 9.42 7.75 -6.07
C LEU A 43 10.54 7.21 -5.17
N VAL A 44 11.51 8.06 -4.80
CA VAL A 44 12.57 7.69 -3.86
C VAL A 44 11.97 7.33 -2.49
N LEU A 45 11.06 8.14 -1.96
CA LEU A 45 10.41 7.82 -0.68
C LEU A 45 9.62 6.50 -0.74
N LEU A 46 8.82 6.29 -1.80
CA LEU A 46 8.03 5.08 -1.98
C LEU A 46 8.91 3.84 -2.16
N SER A 47 9.98 3.94 -2.95
CA SER A 47 10.93 2.85 -3.15
C SER A 47 11.68 2.50 -1.87
N VAL A 48 12.08 3.50 -1.06
CA VAL A 48 12.67 3.27 0.26
C VAL A 48 11.66 2.59 1.19
N ALA A 49 10.42 3.09 1.26
CA ALA A 49 9.36 2.49 2.07
C ALA A 49 9.08 1.03 1.68
N THR A 50 9.01 0.74 0.38
CA THR A 50 8.81 -0.61 -0.17
C THR A 50 10.02 -1.51 0.09
N SER A 51 11.24 -0.97 0.08
CA SER A 51 12.47 -1.71 0.38
C SER A 51 12.54 -2.15 1.85
N ILE A 52 12.13 -1.28 2.78
CA ILE A 52 12.05 -1.60 4.21
C ILE A 52 11.02 -2.72 4.45
N ASP A 53 9.87 -2.66 3.78
CA ASP A 53 8.84 -3.70 3.84
C ASP A 53 9.36 -5.06 3.32
N ALA A 54 10.01 -5.06 2.15
CA ALA A 54 10.63 -6.26 1.60
C ALA A 54 11.74 -6.84 2.51
N LEU A 55 12.51 -5.99 3.18
CA LEU A 55 13.54 -6.40 4.14
C LEU A 55 12.94 -7.06 5.39
N ALA A 56 11.81 -6.56 5.91
CA ALA A 56 11.12 -7.15 7.04
C ALA A 56 10.63 -8.58 6.73
N VAL A 57 10.05 -8.78 5.55
CA VAL A 57 9.65 -10.12 5.06
C VAL A 57 10.87 -11.02 4.87
N GLY A 58 11.96 -10.49 4.30
CA GLY A 58 13.22 -11.21 4.10
C GLY A 58 13.85 -11.70 5.41
N LEU A 59 13.91 -10.85 6.43
CA LEU A 59 14.38 -11.22 7.77
C LEU A 59 13.49 -12.29 8.41
N THR A 60 12.17 -12.17 8.25
CA THR A 60 11.20 -13.14 8.77
C THR A 60 11.42 -14.53 8.15
N LEU A 61 11.67 -14.61 6.84
CA LEU A 61 11.97 -15.86 6.15
C LEU A 61 13.31 -16.47 6.62
N ALA A 62 14.32 -15.64 6.87
CA ALA A 62 15.61 -16.09 7.40
C ALA A 62 15.48 -16.67 8.82
N MET A 63 14.63 -16.08 9.66
CA MET A 63 14.31 -16.59 11.00
C MET A 63 13.56 -17.93 10.95
N LEU A 64 12.75 -18.16 9.91
CA LEU A 64 12.03 -19.42 9.68
C LEU A 64 12.94 -20.56 9.17
N GLN A 65 14.26 -20.34 9.02
CA GLN A 65 15.24 -21.31 8.50
C GLN A 65 14.86 -21.91 7.14
N LEU A 66 14.04 -21.21 6.35
CA LEU A 66 13.70 -21.63 5.00
C LEU A 66 14.87 -21.30 4.05
N ALA A 67 15.09 -22.16 3.05
CA ALA A 67 16.08 -21.90 2.03
C ALA A 67 15.72 -20.62 1.25
N ILE A 68 16.49 -19.54 1.45
CA ILE A 68 16.19 -18.19 0.95
C ILE A 68 16.12 -18.12 -0.58
N TRP A 69 16.82 -19.02 -1.27
CA TRP A 69 16.89 -19.06 -2.73
C TRP A 69 15.51 -19.16 -3.42
N TRP A 70 14.64 -20.08 -2.97
CA TRP A 70 13.35 -20.30 -3.61
C TRP A 70 12.35 -19.14 -3.39
N PRO A 71 12.12 -18.67 -2.14
CA PRO A 71 11.25 -17.51 -1.89
C PRO A 71 11.75 -16.24 -2.57
N ALA A 72 13.06 -15.97 -2.55
CA ALA A 72 13.61 -14.76 -3.16
C ALA A 72 13.37 -14.73 -4.68
N LEU A 73 13.53 -15.87 -5.37
CA LEU A 73 13.30 -15.97 -6.80
C LEU A 73 11.82 -15.76 -7.15
N ILE A 74 10.91 -16.38 -6.39
CA ILE A 74 9.46 -16.23 -6.60
C ILE A 74 9.01 -14.79 -6.33
N ILE A 75 9.44 -14.19 -5.22
CA ILE A 75 9.09 -12.80 -4.88
C ILE A 75 9.61 -11.85 -5.97
N GLY A 76 10.85 -12.01 -6.40
CA GLY A 76 11.42 -11.19 -7.47
C GLY A 76 10.66 -11.32 -8.79
N LEU A 77 10.30 -12.55 -9.19
CA LEU A 77 9.56 -12.80 -10.42
C LEU A 77 8.14 -12.23 -10.36
N VAL A 78 7.44 -12.45 -9.25
CA VAL A 78 6.07 -11.96 -9.05
C VAL A 78 6.04 -10.44 -8.92
N ALA A 79 6.93 -9.85 -8.12
CA ALA A 79 7.02 -8.40 -7.94
C ALA A 79 7.42 -7.70 -9.24
N GLY A 80 8.41 -8.23 -9.97
CA GLY A 80 8.82 -7.70 -11.27
C GLY A 80 7.69 -7.82 -12.30
N GLY A 81 7.04 -8.99 -12.39
CA GLY A 81 5.90 -9.21 -13.27
C GLY A 81 4.73 -8.26 -12.96
N LEU A 82 4.35 -8.14 -11.69
CA LEU A 82 3.29 -7.23 -11.25
C LEU A 82 3.65 -5.77 -11.50
N THR A 83 4.92 -5.36 -11.34
CA THR A 83 5.35 -3.98 -11.62
C THR A 83 5.20 -3.65 -13.11
N ILE A 84 5.63 -4.56 -13.99
CA ILE A 84 5.49 -4.38 -15.45
C ILE A 84 3.99 -4.30 -15.81
N VAL A 85 3.21 -5.30 -15.39
CA VAL A 85 1.77 -5.36 -15.67
C VAL A 85 1.06 -4.13 -15.09
N GLY A 86 1.33 -3.77 -13.84
CA GLY A 86 0.76 -2.62 -13.16
C GLY A 86 1.10 -1.29 -13.83
N MET A 87 2.32 -1.11 -14.34
CA MET A 87 2.70 0.08 -15.09
C MET A 87 1.95 0.19 -16.42
N LEU A 88 1.81 -0.92 -17.15
CA LEU A 88 1.06 -0.95 -18.43
C LEU A 88 -0.44 -0.73 -18.21
N LEU A 89 -1.03 -1.37 -17.20
CA LEU A 89 -2.45 -1.23 -16.87
C LEU A 89 -2.74 0.16 -16.29
N GLY A 90 -1.89 0.65 -15.40
CA GLY A 90 -2.01 1.96 -14.75
C GLY A 90 -2.04 3.10 -15.77
N LYS A 91 -1.20 3.04 -16.81
CA LYS A 91 -1.22 4.03 -17.89
C LYS A 91 -2.54 4.05 -18.68
N ARG A 92 -3.23 2.92 -18.82
CA ARG A 92 -4.52 2.86 -19.56
C ARG A 92 -5.74 3.13 -18.67
N ILE A 93 -5.69 2.71 -17.42
CA ILE A 93 -6.81 2.78 -16.48
C ILE A 93 -6.82 4.13 -15.73
N GLY A 94 -5.64 4.74 -15.52
CA GLY A 94 -5.47 5.99 -14.80
C GLY A 94 -6.29 7.15 -15.35
N ASP A 95 -6.34 7.32 -16.68
CA ASP A 95 -7.00 8.46 -17.32
C ASP A 95 -8.53 8.52 -17.14
N ARG A 96 -9.19 7.40 -16.84
CA ARG A 96 -10.67 7.35 -16.73
C ARG A 96 -11.20 6.76 -15.43
N TRP A 97 -10.40 5.95 -14.72
CA TRP A 97 -10.82 5.25 -13.51
C TRP A 97 -10.04 5.69 -12.26
N GLY A 98 -9.15 6.70 -12.36
CA GLY A 98 -8.34 7.17 -11.23
C GLY A 98 -9.18 7.50 -9.98
N LYS A 99 -10.14 8.43 -10.10
CA LYS A 99 -11.03 8.82 -8.99
C LYS A 99 -11.79 7.66 -8.32
N PRO A 100 -12.58 6.83 -9.06
CA PRO A 100 -13.33 5.75 -8.42
C PRO A 100 -12.41 4.66 -7.82
N VAL A 101 -11.25 4.41 -8.42
CA VAL A 101 -10.27 3.44 -7.90
C VAL A 101 -9.61 3.95 -6.62
N GLU A 102 -9.29 5.25 -6.54
CA GLU A 102 -8.68 5.86 -5.35
C GLU A 102 -9.66 5.87 -4.16
N ILE A 103 -10.94 6.21 -4.40
CA ILE A 103 -12.00 6.15 -3.38
C ILE A 103 -12.22 4.71 -2.92
N ALA A 104 -12.31 3.76 -3.86
CA ALA A 104 -12.48 2.34 -3.53
C ALA A 104 -11.29 1.81 -2.71
N GLY A 105 -10.06 2.17 -3.08
CA GLY A 105 -8.85 1.80 -2.34
C GLY A 105 -8.84 2.35 -0.92
N GLY A 106 -9.17 3.65 -0.75
CA GLY A 106 -9.29 4.28 0.56
C GLY A 106 -10.38 3.62 1.44
N LEU A 107 -11.53 3.28 0.84
CA LEU A 107 -12.62 2.60 1.55
C LEU A 107 -12.21 1.18 1.99
N ILE A 108 -11.51 0.44 1.12
CA ILE A 108 -10.97 -0.88 1.43
C ILE A 108 -9.93 -0.80 2.58
N LEU A 109 -9.03 0.19 2.56
CA LEU A 109 -8.05 0.42 3.63
C LEU A 109 -8.74 0.69 4.98
N ILE A 110 -9.76 1.55 4.99
CA ILE A 110 -10.56 1.84 6.20
C ILE A 110 -11.27 0.56 6.68
N ALA A 111 -11.85 -0.22 5.76
CA ALA A 111 -12.52 -1.47 6.08
C ALA A 111 -11.56 -2.52 6.67
N ILE A 112 -10.35 -2.64 6.13
CA ILE A 112 -9.30 -3.53 6.67
C ILE A 112 -8.89 -3.06 8.07
N GLY A 113 -8.69 -1.75 8.28
CA GLY A 113 -8.41 -1.20 9.60
C GLY A 113 -9.51 -1.52 10.61
N LEU A 114 -10.78 -1.32 10.24
CA LEU A 114 -11.94 -1.68 11.06
C LEU A 114 -11.98 -3.17 11.37
N LYS A 115 -11.69 -4.04 10.39
CA LYS A 115 -11.62 -5.49 10.59
C LYS A 115 -10.56 -5.86 11.63
N ILE A 116 -9.35 -5.30 11.53
CA ILE A 116 -8.26 -5.55 12.50
C ILE A 116 -8.67 -5.10 13.90
N LEU A 117 -9.30 -3.93 14.01
CA LEU A 117 -9.80 -3.40 15.29
C LEU A 117 -10.86 -4.34 15.90
N ILE A 118 -11.83 -4.80 15.12
CA ILE A 118 -12.93 -5.66 15.60
C ILE A 118 -12.43 -7.06 15.94
N GLU A 119 -11.58 -7.64 15.10
CA GLU A 119 -11.07 -9.01 15.25
C GLU A 119 -10.20 -9.17 16.49
N HIS A 120 -9.48 -8.11 16.90
CA HIS A 120 -8.69 -8.15 18.13
C HIS A 120 -9.43 -7.63 19.38
N THR A 121 -10.57 -6.94 19.22
CA THR A 121 -11.42 -6.49 20.34
C THR A 121 -12.47 -7.54 20.73
N ARG A 122 -12.75 -8.55 19.89
CA ARG A 122 -13.59 -9.71 20.24
C ARG A 122 -12.71 -10.95 20.47
N PRO A 123 -12.37 -11.28 21.73
CA PRO A 123 -11.74 -12.56 22.03
C PRO A 123 -12.83 -13.64 22.00
N PHE A 124 -12.87 -14.43 20.94
CA PHE A 124 -13.43 -15.78 20.99
C PHE A 124 -12.42 -16.73 20.35
#